data_AF-A0A2E9LLX2-F1
#
_entry.id   AF-A0A2E9LLX2-F1
#
_cell.length_a   1.000
_cell.length_b   1.000
_cell.length_c   1.000
_cell.angle_alpha   90.00
_cell.angle_beta   90.00
_cell.angle_gamma   90.00
#
_symmetry.space_group_name_H-M   'P 1'
#
loop_
_entity.id
_entity.type
_entity.pdbx_description
1 polymer ?
#
loop_
_entity_poly.entity_id
_entity_poly.type
_entity_poly.pdbx_seq_one_letter_code
_entity_poly.pdbx_strand_id
1 'polypeptide(L)'
;MAAKGKKGTWAADPQVLDGTIAATDKGSRSPRPWQEHRALTTYEALMTCPPGVVPLESLLEQNEIREVVADAFDTLSDDDMWIYHMLCNVKMSLRFTGRVIGIPKTTLARRRDSIIDSLNVELRRHPAIKRRLGL
;
A
#
# COMPACT_ATOMS: atom_id res chain seq x y z
N MET A 1 54.26 16.40 13.08
CA MET A 1 54.01 16.99 11.74
C MET A 1 52.83 16.25 11.11
N ALA A 2 51.77 17.00 10.78
CA ALA A 2 50.61 16.58 9.96
C ALA A 2 51.06 16.27 8.51
N ALA A 3 50.35 15.67 7.56
CA ALA A 3 48.95 15.30 7.26
C ALA A 3 49.03 14.13 6.21
N LYS A 4 48.02 13.48 5.62
CA LYS A 4 46.64 13.82 5.29
C LYS A 4 45.98 12.54 4.75
N GLY A 5 44.75 12.22 5.18
CA GLY A 5 43.97 11.13 4.61
C GLY A 5 43.57 11.40 3.16
N LYS A 6 43.71 10.40 2.29
CA LYS A 6 43.12 10.43 0.94
C LYS A 6 41.63 10.09 1.08
N LYS A 7 40.79 11.12 0.99
CA LYS A 7 39.34 10.98 0.82
C LYS A 7 39.08 10.29 -0.51
N GLY A 8 38.51 9.09 -0.48
CA GLY A 8 37.94 8.46 -1.66
C GLY A 8 36.78 9.30 -2.16
N THR A 9 36.97 9.93 -3.32
CA THR A 9 35.92 10.54 -4.11
C THR A 9 34.96 9.45 -4.58
N TRP A 10 33.78 9.37 -3.96
CA TRP A 10 32.63 8.67 -4.55
C TRP A 10 32.09 9.54 -5.68
N ALA A 11 32.76 9.55 -6.82
CA ALA A 11 32.14 9.98 -8.06
C ALA A 11 31.21 8.85 -8.48
N ALA A 12 29.91 9.01 -8.23
CA ALA A 12 28.91 8.15 -8.82
C ALA A 12 28.87 8.48 -10.32
N ASP A 13 29.64 7.75 -11.13
CA ASP A 13 29.53 7.82 -12.58
C ASP A 13 28.11 7.37 -12.97
N PRO A 14 27.25 8.25 -13.51
CA PRO A 14 25.86 7.91 -13.81
C PRO A 14 25.75 6.83 -14.90
N GLN A 15 26.81 6.59 -15.68
CA GLN A 15 26.82 5.59 -16.73
C GLN A 15 27.14 4.15 -16.25
N VAL A 16 27.68 3.98 -15.04
CA VAL A 16 27.99 2.65 -14.50
C VAL A 16 26.75 1.98 -13.88
N LEU A 17 25.74 2.77 -13.51
CA LEU A 17 24.49 2.28 -12.93
C LEU A 17 23.49 1.75 -13.96
N ASP A 18 23.57 2.15 -15.23
CA ASP A 18 22.69 1.63 -16.29
C ASP A 18 23.09 0.23 -16.78
N GLY A 19 24.38 -0.12 -16.71
CA GLY A 19 24.89 -1.41 -17.22
C GLY A 19 24.65 -2.60 -16.29
N THR A 20 24.44 -2.38 -14.98
CA THR A 20 24.28 -3.45 -13.99
C THR A 20 22.83 -3.81 -13.70
N ILE A 21 21.86 -3.00 -14.13
CA ILE A 21 20.42 -3.28 -13.96
C ILE A 21 19.85 -4.07 -15.15
N ALA A 22 20.54 -4.09 -16.30
CA ALA A 22 20.01 -4.64 -17.55
C ALA A 22 20.21 -6.17 -17.77
N ALA A 23 20.85 -6.90 -16.86
CA ALA A 23 21.28 -8.29 -17.13
C ALA A 23 20.67 -9.38 -16.21
N THR A 24 19.46 -9.18 -15.69
CA THR A 24 18.67 -10.26 -15.07
C THR A 24 17.20 -10.17 -15.48
N ASP A 25 16.91 -10.46 -16.75
CA ASP A 25 15.54 -10.66 -17.23
C ASP A 25 15.42 -12.00 -17.96
N LYS A 26 15.19 -13.06 -17.18
CA LYS A 26 14.65 -14.36 -17.64
C LYS A 26 13.87 -15.03 -16.50
N GLY A 27 12.86 -14.33 -16.00
CA GLY A 27 11.87 -14.90 -15.10
C GLY A 27 10.68 -13.94 -15.10
N SER A 28 9.56 -14.38 -15.66
CA SER A 28 8.33 -13.63 -15.85
C SER A 28 8.03 -12.73 -14.66
N ARG A 29 8.37 -11.44 -14.75
CA ARG A 29 7.83 -10.44 -13.83
C ARG A 29 6.34 -10.41 -14.12
N SER A 30 5.53 -10.96 -13.23
CA SER A 30 4.09 -10.69 -13.25
C SER A 30 3.91 -9.18 -13.37
N PRO A 31 2.98 -8.71 -14.23
CA PRO A 31 2.66 -7.30 -14.30
C PRO A 31 2.45 -6.78 -12.89
N ARG A 32 3.04 -5.62 -12.56
CA ARG A 32 2.75 -5.05 -11.25
C ARG A 32 1.24 -4.77 -11.21
N PRO A 33 0.53 -5.00 -10.11
CA PRO A 33 -0.93 -4.94 -10.06
C PRO A 33 -1.53 -3.55 -10.40
N TRP A 34 -0.71 -2.52 -10.54
CA TRP A 34 -1.09 -1.17 -10.99
C TRP A 34 -0.75 -0.88 -12.46
N GLN A 35 -0.12 -1.82 -13.18
CA GLN A 35 0.16 -1.74 -14.62
C GLN A 35 -0.91 -2.46 -15.47
N GLU A 36 -1.81 -3.20 -14.84
CA GLU A 36 -2.92 -3.85 -15.52
C GLU A 36 -4.02 -2.83 -15.78
N HIS A 37 -4.45 -2.73 -17.04
CA HIS A 37 -5.60 -1.92 -17.42
C HIS A 37 -6.85 -2.44 -16.69
N ARG A 38 -7.35 -1.67 -15.71
CA ARG A 38 -8.63 -1.98 -15.07
C ARG A 38 -9.76 -1.34 -15.85
N ALA A 39 -10.74 -2.16 -16.20
CA ALA A 39 -11.97 -1.69 -16.82
C ALA A 39 -12.68 -0.65 -15.95
N LEU A 40 -13.07 0.45 -16.56
CA LEU A 40 -13.82 1.52 -15.92
C LEU A 40 -15.26 1.10 -15.69
N THR A 41 -15.87 0.47 -16.70
CA THR A 41 -17.28 0.08 -16.71
C THR A 41 -17.45 -1.43 -16.67
N THR A 42 -18.61 -1.90 -16.20
CA THR A 42 -18.96 -3.33 -16.20
C THR A 42 -18.94 -3.94 -17.60
N TYR A 43 -19.35 -3.18 -18.62
CA TYR A 43 -19.37 -3.64 -20.01
C TYR A 43 -17.96 -3.88 -20.56
N GLU A 44 -17.04 -2.96 -20.27
CA GLU A 44 -15.64 -3.09 -20.64
C GLU A 44 -14.98 -4.27 -19.93
N ALA A 45 -15.32 -4.50 -18.65
CA ALA A 45 -14.85 -5.65 -17.90
C ALA A 45 -15.31 -6.97 -18.53
N LEU A 46 -16.55 -7.03 -19.01
CA LEU A 46 -17.11 -8.19 -19.71
C LEU A 46 -16.41 -8.43 -21.06
N MET A 47 -16.16 -7.37 -21.84
CA MET A 47 -15.55 -7.48 -23.18
C MET A 47 -14.08 -7.87 -23.15
N THR A 48 -13.37 -7.47 -22.09
CA THR A 48 -11.94 -7.79 -21.92
C THR A 48 -11.73 -9.17 -21.28
N CYS A 49 -12.78 -9.76 -20.69
CA CYS A 49 -12.67 -11.02 -19.99
C CYS A 49 -12.56 -12.21 -20.95
N PRO A 50 -11.64 -13.16 -20.71
CA PRO A 50 -11.60 -14.41 -21.45
C PRO A 50 -12.90 -15.22 -21.29
N PRO A 51 -13.32 -15.98 -22.32
CA PRO A 51 -14.52 -16.81 -22.23
C PRO A 51 -14.38 -17.85 -21.11
N GLY A 52 -15.43 -18.00 -20.30
CA GLY A 52 -15.47 -18.94 -19.17
C GLY A 52 -14.84 -18.42 -17.87
N VAL A 53 -14.28 -17.20 -17.86
CA VAL A 53 -13.79 -16.53 -16.66
C VAL A 53 -14.81 -15.49 -16.19
N VAL A 54 -14.94 -15.34 -14.87
CA VAL A 54 -15.78 -14.29 -14.29
C VAL A 54 -15.04 -12.95 -14.42
N PRO A 55 -15.65 -11.89 -14.97
CA PRO A 55 -15.00 -10.60 -15.11
C PRO A 55 -14.63 -10.04 -13.74
N LEU A 56 -13.46 -9.40 -13.68
CA LEU A 56 -13.08 -8.61 -12.51
C LEU A 56 -14.03 -7.42 -12.38
N GLU A 57 -14.37 -7.07 -11.15
CA GLU A 57 -15.20 -5.89 -10.90
C GLU A 57 -14.57 -4.62 -11.47
N SER A 58 -15.42 -3.82 -12.12
CA SER A 58 -15.03 -2.54 -12.69
C SER A 58 -14.73 -1.51 -11.60
N LEU A 59 -14.05 -0.44 -12.00
CA LEU A 59 -13.74 0.66 -11.08
C LEU A 59 -14.99 1.35 -10.54
N LEU A 60 -16.03 1.49 -11.36
CA LEU A 60 -17.30 2.09 -10.94
C LEU A 60 -18.03 1.23 -9.90
N GLU A 61 -18.02 -0.09 -10.05
CA GLU A 61 -18.63 -1.01 -9.08
C GLU A 61 -17.89 -0.99 -7.73
N GLN A 62 -16.58 -0.73 -7.74
CA GLN A 62 -15.79 -0.59 -6.52
C GLN A 62 -15.94 0.79 -5.86
N ASN A 63 -16.54 1.78 -6.54
CA ASN A 63 -16.55 3.15 -6.06
C ASN A 63 -17.31 3.28 -4.73
N GLU A 64 -18.47 2.62 -4.61
CA GLU A 64 -19.26 2.59 -3.36
C GLU A 64 -18.40 2.13 -2.17
N ILE A 65 -17.55 1.12 -2.36
CA ILE A 65 -16.71 0.59 -1.28
C ILE A 65 -15.54 1.51 -0.99
N ARG A 66 -14.97 2.14 -2.01
CA ARG A 66 -13.89 3.12 -1.82
C ARG A 66 -14.36 4.31 -1.02
N GLU A 67 -15.57 4.80 -1.31
CA GLU A 67 -16.21 5.88 -0.54
C GLU A 67 -16.40 5.47 0.91
N VAL A 68 -16.99 4.30 1.17
CA VAL A 68 -17.19 3.81 2.55
C VAL A 68 -15.86 3.63 3.31
N VAL A 69 -14.82 3.18 2.62
CA VAL A 69 -13.49 3.04 3.22
C VAL A 69 -12.90 4.43 3.51
N ALA A 70 -13.05 5.40 2.61
CA ALA A 70 -12.62 6.77 2.84
C ALA A 70 -13.34 7.40 4.04
N ASP A 71 -14.67 7.27 4.11
CA ASP A 71 -15.48 7.74 5.24
C ASP A 71 -15.02 7.10 6.56
N ALA A 72 -14.66 5.81 6.55
CA ALA A 72 -14.14 5.15 7.73
C ALA A 72 -12.77 5.71 8.16
N PHE A 73 -11.90 6.08 7.22
CA PHE A 73 -10.62 6.72 7.53
C PHE A 73 -10.81 8.14 8.07
N ASP A 74 -11.81 8.88 7.60
CA ASP A 74 -12.12 10.22 8.11
C ASP A 74 -12.56 10.22 9.59
N THR A 75 -12.94 9.06 10.14
CA THR A 75 -13.23 8.92 11.59
C THR A 75 -11.98 8.81 12.47
N LEU A 76 -10.81 8.52 11.89
CA LEU A 76 -9.56 8.39 12.64
C LEU A 76 -8.95 9.77 12.89
N SER A 77 -8.20 9.88 14.00
CA SER A 77 -7.34 11.04 14.20
C SER A 77 -6.20 11.08 13.19
N ASP A 78 -5.69 12.26 12.87
CA ASP A 78 -4.56 12.44 11.95
C ASP A 78 -3.34 11.58 12.35
N ASP A 79 -3.06 11.50 13.65
CA ASP A 79 -1.98 10.66 14.20
C ASP A 79 -2.22 9.17 13.93
N ASP A 80 -3.44 8.70 14.14
CA ASP A 80 -3.80 7.29 13.95
C ASP A 80 -3.81 6.91 12.46
N MET A 81 -4.31 7.80 11.61
CA MET A 81 -4.22 7.67 10.16
C MET A 81 -2.76 7.61 9.70
N TRP A 82 -1.89 8.48 10.23
CA TRP A 82 -0.47 8.45 9.92
C TRP A 82 0.19 7.14 10.36
N ILE A 83 -0.09 6.67 11.59
CA ILE A 83 0.40 5.38 12.11
C ILE A 83 -0.02 4.24 11.19
N TYR A 84 -1.30 4.21 10.79
CA TYR A 84 -1.83 3.19 9.90
C TYR A 84 -1.09 3.22 8.55
N HIS A 85 -0.96 4.37 7.90
CA HIS A 85 -0.29 4.47 6.61
C HIS A 85 1.18 4.07 6.68
N MET A 86 1.91 4.49 7.70
CA MET A 86 3.33 4.14 7.84
C MET A 86 3.53 2.64 8.06
N LEU A 87 2.66 2.00 8.84
CA LEU A 87 2.78 0.57 9.14
C LEU A 87 2.23 -0.32 8.03
N CYS A 88 1.08 0.02 7.43
CA CYS A 88 0.38 -0.83 6.48
C CYS A 88 0.73 -0.52 5.02
N ASN A 89 0.80 0.76 4.64
CA ASN A 89 1.02 1.15 3.24
C ASN A 89 2.53 1.22 2.93
N VAL A 90 3.29 1.91 3.79
CA VAL A 90 4.75 2.08 3.61
C VAL A 90 5.52 0.86 4.13
N LYS A 91 4.88 0.00 4.92
CA LYS A 91 5.48 -1.22 5.53
C LYS A 91 6.71 -0.91 6.39
N MET A 92 6.68 0.21 7.12
CA MET A 92 7.74 0.54 8.07
C MET A 92 7.72 -0.39 9.28
N SER A 93 8.90 -0.63 9.85
CA SER A 93 9.00 -1.42 11.08
C SER A 93 8.43 -0.66 12.28
N LEU A 94 7.76 -1.38 13.19
CA LEU A 94 7.26 -0.76 14.43
C LEU A 94 8.35 -0.09 15.27
N ARG A 95 9.59 -0.59 15.23
CA ARG A 95 10.73 0.02 15.95
C ARG A 95 11.16 1.34 15.31
N PHE A 96 10.97 1.52 14.01
CA PHE A 96 11.28 2.76 13.33
C PHE A 96 10.18 3.79 13.59
N THR A 97 8.92 3.43 13.30
CA THR A 97 7.76 4.30 13.52
C THR A 97 7.65 4.72 14.99
N GLY A 98 7.92 3.82 15.93
CA GLY A 98 7.95 4.14 17.36
C GLY A 98 9.02 5.15 17.75
N ARG A 99 10.20 5.14 17.10
CA ARG A 99 11.24 6.16 17.33
C ARG A 99 10.86 7.52 16.77
N VAL A 100 10.14 7.56 15.64
CA VAL A 100 9.69 8.81 15.02
C VAL A 100 8.65 9.51 15.89
N ILE A 101 7.70 8.77 16.47
CA ILE A 101 6.64 9.33 17.33
C ILE A 101 7.09 9.44 18.80
N GLY A 102 8.19 8.80 19.18
CA GLY A 102 8.66 8.76 20.58
C GLY A 102 7.89 7.79 21.48
N ILE A 103 7.24 6.76 20.89
CA ILE A 103 6.42 5.76 21.60
C ILE A 103 7.12 4.39 21.59
N PRO A 104 7.13 3.63 22.70
CA PRO A 104 7.68 2.27 22.73
C PRO A 104 6.99 1.33 21.73
N LYS A 105 7.74 0.36 21.18
CA LYS A 105 7.24 -0.63 20.21
C LYS A 105 5.96 -1.32 20.67
N THR A 106 5.92 -1.75 21.93
CA THR A 106 4.79 -2.50 22.50
C THR A 106 3.52 -1.65 22.58
N THR A 107 3.66 -0.38 22.97
CA THR A 107 2.56 0.59 22.99
C THR A 107 2.07 0.89 21.58
N LEU A 108 2.98 1.07 20.61
CA LEU A 108 2.61 1.29 19.21
C LEU A 108 1.86 0.09 18.61
N ALA A 109 2.27 -1.14 18.94
CA ALA A 109 1.57 -2.35 18.51
C ALA A 109 0.12 -2.36 19.01
N ARG A 110 -0.09 -2.06 20.30
CA ARG A 110 -1.44 -1.96 20.88
C ARG A 110 -2.27 -0.86 20.21
N ARG A 111 -1.67 0.32 19.97
CA ARG A 111 -2.34 1.43 19.29
C ARG A 111 -2.77 1.04 17.88
N ARG A 112 -1.90 0.36 17.11
CA ARG A 112 -2.26 -0.20 15.79
C ARG A 112 -3.45 -1.16 15.89
N ASP A 113 -3.46 -2.04 16.88
CA ASP A 113 -4.54 -3.02 17.03
C ASP A 113 -5.86 -2.31 17.35
N SER A 114 -5.86 -1.30 18.23
CA SER A 114 -7.03 -0.46 18.50
C SER A 114 -7.52 0.28 17.26
N ILE A 115 -6.62 0.81 16.41
CA ILE A 115 -6.98 1.46 15.15
C ILE A 115 -7.69 0.47 14.22
N ILE A 116 -7.15 -0.74 14.09
CA ILE A 116 -7.74 -1.80 13.25
C ILE A 116 -9.13 -2.19 13.79
N ASP A 117 -9.28 -2.31 15.10
CA ASP A 117 -10.57 -2.63 15.72
C ASP A 117 -11.59 -1.52 15.48
N SER A 118 -11.22 -0.26 15.65
CA SER A 118 -12.08 0.90 15.35
C SER A 118 -12.51 0.92 13.89
N LEU A 119 -11.58 0.75 12.94
CA LEU A 119 -11.90 0.66 11.52
C LEU A 119 -12.84 -0.51 11.22
N ASN A 120 -12.60 -1.67 11.81
CA ASN A 120 -13.48 -2.83 11.63
C ASN A 120 -14.89 -2.59 12.15
N VAL A 121 -15.03 -1.90 13.29
CA VAL A 121 -16.35 -1.53 13.84
C VAL A 121 -17.08 -0.59 12.89
N GLU A 122 -16.42 0.45 12.40
CA GLU A 122 -17.05 1.42 11.49
C GLU A 122 -17.40 0.79 10.14
N LEU A 123 -16.47 0.07 9.52
CA LEU A 123 -16.70 -0.60 8.24
C LEU A 123 -17.85 -1.62 8.31
N ARG A 124 -17.99 -2.35 9.43
CA ARG A 124 -19.08 -3.31 9.61
C ARG A 124 -20.45 -2.67 9.81
N ARG A 125 -20.54 -1.37 10.10
CA ARG A 125 -21.84 -0.69 10.17
C ARG A 125 -22.44 -0.49 8.79
N HIS A 126 -21.62 -0.31 7.76
CA HIS A 126 -22.09 0.01 6.42
C HIS A 126 -22.72 -1.20 5.71
N PRO A 127 -23.94 -1.08 5.15
CA PRO A 127 -24.63 -2.19 4.50
C PRO A 127 -23.90 -2.73 3.25
N ALA A 128 -23.21 -1.86 2.51
CA ALA A 128 -22.42 -2.26 1.34
C ALA A 128 -21.32 -3.28 1.69
N ILE A 129 -20.66 -3.09 2.84
CA ILE A 129 -19.60 -3.98 3.31
C ILE A 129 -20.19 -5.30 3.82
N LYS A 130 -21.31 -5.25 4.56
CA LYS A 130 -22.01 -6.47 5.00
C LYS A 130 -22.41 -7.36 3.82
N ARG A 131 -23.02 -6.75 2.80
CA ARG A 131 -23.42 -7.45 1.56
C ARG A 131 -22.24 -8.18 0.91
N ARG A 132 -21.06 -7.55 0.90
CA ARG A 132 -19.85 -8.11 0.29
C ARG A 132 -19.17 -9.17 1.13
N LEU A 133 -19.27 -9.07 2.46
CA LEU A 133 -18.76 -10.08 3.39
C LEU A 133 -19.73 -11.27 3.55
N GLY A 134 -20.95 -11.19 3.00
CA GLY A 134 -21.99 -12.20 3.16
C GLY A 134 -22.55 -12.26 4.59
N LEU A 135 -22.53 -11.13 5.29
CA LEU A 135 -23.00 -10.95 6.68
C LEU A 135 -24.39 -10.33 6.76
#